data_AF-A0A2I0R661-F1
#
_entry.id   AF-A0A2I0R661-F1
#
_cell.length_a   1.000
_cell.length_b   1.000
_cell.length_c   1.000
_cell.angle_alpha   90.00
_cell.angle_beta   90.00
_cell.angle_gamma   90.00
#
_symmetry.space_group_name_H-M   'P 1'
#
loop_
_entity.id
_entity.type
_entity.pdbx_description
1 polymer ?
#
loop_
_entity_poly.entity_id
_entity_poly.type
_entity_poly.pdbx_seq_one_letter_code
_entity_poly.pdbx_strand_id
1 'polypeptide(L)'
;MKSNNRIMQESIRYAPIFIIEQTGNITVYGGKSVLIKPGFHSKAGSTFHAFIDGSSNCYGDYAKSGSSDSSDDDNENTTKTHTEKPSISKVLQIKLIPNPNSGDFTFEINQENPNGKLYIYGLDGKLYSEQVVNQTQTRLDISLRNGLYLVVYKTVKEMQTTKLIIH
;
A
#
# COMPACT_ATOMS: atom_id res chain seq x y z
N MET A 1 -42.44 -29.00 10.21
CA MET A 1 -41.63 -28.03 10.99
C MET A 1 -40.22 -28.59 11.15
N LYS A 2 -39.26 -28.09 10.37
CA LYS A 2 -37.82 -28.28 10.60
C LYS A 2 -37.16 -26.92 10.36
N SER A 3 -36.75 -26.28 11.46
CA SER A 3 -35.97 -25.05 11.43
C SER A 3 -34.51 -25.43 11.19
N ASN A 4 -33.95 -25.03 10.05
CA ASN A 4 -32.53 -25.16 9.77
C ASN A 4 -31.91 -23.77 9.82
N ASN A 5 -31.41 -23.40 11.00
CA ASN A 5 -30.49 -22.28 11.17
C ASN A 5 -29.19 -22.61 10.44
N ARG A 6 -28.97 -21.96 9.29
CA ARG A 6 -27.68 -22.00 8.58
C ARG A 6 -26.96 -20.68 8.85
N ILE A 7 -26.13 -20.67 9.89
CA ILE A 7 -25.21 -19.57 10.16
C ILE A 7 -24.21 -19.54 8.99
N MET A 8 -24.31 -18.51 8.16
CA MET A 8 -23.26 -18.18 7.18
C MET A 8 -22.10 -17.58 7.97
N GLN A 9 -21.06 -18.37 8.24
CA GLN A 9 -19.75 -17.83 8.60
C GLN A 9 -19.18 -17.14 7.35
N GLU A 10 -19.26 -15.81 7.30
CA GLU A 10 -18.46 -15.04 6.35
C GLU A 10 -16.99 -15.17 6.74
N SER A 11 -16.22 -15.78 5.83
CA SER A 11 -14.77 -15.87 5.93
C SER A 11 -14.16 -14.48 5.75
N ILE A 12 -13.90 -13.81 6.87
CA ILE A 12 -13.01 -12.65 6.89
C ILE A 12 -11.65 -13.17 6.41
N ARG A 13 -11.26 -12.82 5.18
CA ARG A 13 -9.90 -13.06 4.69
C ARG A 13 -8.95 -12.17 5.48
N TYR A 14 -8.52 -12.65 6.64
CA TYR A 14 -7.39 -12.08 7.37
C TYR A 14 -6.18 -12.13 6.43
N ALA A 15 -5.70 -10.97 5.99
CA ALA A 15 -4.34 -10.90 5.48
C ALA A 15 -3.43 -11.38 6.62
N PRO A 16 -2.51 -12.34 6.38
CA PRO A 16 -1.62 -12.80 7.44
C PRO A 16 -0.80 -11.61 7.91
N ILE A 17 -0.97 -11.27 9.19
CA ILE A 17 -0.18 -10.24 9.85
C ILE A 17 1.17 -10.89 10.17
N PHE A 18 2.25 -10.33 9.63
CA PHE A 18 3.59 -10.81 9.92
C PHE A 18 4.22 -9.89 10.94
N ILE A 19 4.32 -10.36 12.19
CA ILE A 19 4.90 -9.60 13.30
C ILE A 19 6.22 -10.23 13.70
N ILE A 20 7.30 -9.45 13.66
CA ILE A 20 8.55 -9.82 14.34
C ILE A 20 8.41 -9.43 15.80
N GLU A 21 8.38 -10.44 16.66
CA GLU A 21 8.27 -10.28 18.10
C GLU A 21 9.50 -9.58 18.71
N GLN A 22 9.36 -9.03 19.92
CA GLN A 22 10.46 -8.37 20.62
C GLN A 22 11.66 -9.33 20.73
N THR A 23 12.88 -8.85 20.45
CA THR A 23 14.12 -9.65 20.29
C THR A 23 14.18 -10.63 19.10
N GLY A 24 13.13 -10.73 18.30
CA GLY A 24 13.12 -11.57 17.11
C GLY A 24 14.16 -11.10 16.09
N ASN A 25 14.83 -12.04 15.42
CA ASN A 25 15.80 -11.76 14.37
C ASN A 25 15.44 -12.58 13.13
N ILE A 26 15.09 -11.90 12.03
CA ILE A 26 14.65 -12.54 10.79
C ILE A 26 15.48 -12.03 9.63
N THR A 27 15.97 -12.97 8.82
CA THR A 27 16.60 -12.69 7.53
C THR A 27 15.76 -13.26 6.40
N VAL A 28 15.47 -12.43 5.40
CA VAL A 28 14.76 -12.85 4.17
C VAL A 28 15.64 -12.63 2.94
N TYR A 29 15.50 -13.52 1.96
CA TYR A 29 16.20 -13.46 0.70
C TYR A 29 15.19 -13.39 -0.44
N GLY A 30 15.34 -12.39 -1.31
CA GLY A 30 14.54 -12.25 -2.54
C GLY A 30 15.44 -12.39 -3.75
N GLY A 31 14.97 -13.00 -4.84
CA GLY A 31 15.80 -13.12 -6.06
C GLY A 31 15.97 -11.79 -6.80
N LYS A 32 14.92 -10.98 -6.91
CA LYS A 32 14.92 -9.67 -7.59
C LYS A 32 14.46 -8.52 -6.71
N SER A 33 13.54 -8.80 -5.80
CA SER A 33 13.02 -7.82 -4.86
C SER A 33 12.53 -8.54 -3.60
N VAL A 34 12.53 -7.82 -2.48
CA VAL A 34 11.80 -8.18 -1.26
C VAL A 34 10.66 -7.19 -1.13
N LEU A 35 9.42 -7.67 -1.27
CA LEU A 35 8.22 -6.85 -1.18
C LEU A 35 7.58 -6.98 0.22
N ILE A 36 7.64 -5.92 1.01
CA ILE A 36 6.96 -5.83 2.29
C ILE A 36 5.50 -5.40 2.04
N LYS A 37 4.54 -6.26 2.39
CA LYS A 37 3.12 -5.97 2.23
C LYS A 37 2.57 -5.20 3.46
N PRO A 38 1.50 -4.41 3.28
CA PRO A 38 0.75 -3.86 4.42
C PRO A 38 0.37 -4.96 5.43
N GLY A 39 0.54 -4.68 6.71
CA GLY A 39 0.37 -5.65 7.80
C GLY A 39 1.67 -6.27 8.33
N PHE A 40 2.82 -5.93 7.74
CA PHE A 40 4.12 -6.21 8.34
C PHE A 40 4.39 -5.26 9.52
N HIS A 41 4.79 -5.81 10.66
CA HIS A 41 5.18 -5.05 11.84
C HIS A 41 6.41 -5.69 12.50
N SER A 42 7.29 -4.89 13.08
CA SER A 42 8.46 -5.35 13.84
C SER A 42 8.45 -4.61 15.17
N LYS A 43 8.41 -5.36 16.27
CA LYS A 43 8.37 -4.78 17.62
C LYS A 43 9.72 -4.16 17.97
N ALA A 44 9.71 -3.16 18.85
CA ALA A 44 10.93 -2.54 19.34
C ALA A 44 11.90 -3.60 19.92
N GLY A 45 13.17 -3.50 19.56
CA GLY A 45 14.19 -4.48 19.95
C GLY A 45 14.26 -5.74 19.09
N SER A 46 13.53 -5.81 17.97
CA SER A 46 13.69 -6.87 16.97
C SER A 46 14.56 -6.42 15.79
N THR A 47 15.05 -7.38 15.02
CA THR A 47 15.93 -7.19 13.87
C THR A 47 15.32 -7.83 12.62
N PHE A 48 15.30 -7.08 11.52
CA PHE A 48 14.88 -7.55 10.21
C PHE A 48 15.98 -7.28 9.19
N HIS A 49 16.48 -8.33 8.55
CA HIS A 49 17.43 -8.28 7.46
C HIS A 49 16.75 -8.76 6.17
N ALA A 50 16.99 -8.05 5.07
CA ALA A 50 16.50 -8.43 3.76
C ALA A 50 17.64 -8.30 2.74
N PHE A 51 17.89 -9.38 2.00
CA PHE A 51 18.91 -9.43 0.98
C PHE A 51 18.31 -9.78 -0.38
N ILE A 52 18.91 -9.26 -1.44
CA ILE A 52 18.67 -9.77 -2.78
C ILE A 52 19.74 -10.82 -3.06
N ASP A 53 19.31 -12.08 -3.12
CA ASP A 53 20.17 -13.23 -3.41
C ASP A 53 19.58 -13.97 -4.60
N GLY A 54 19.97 -13.51 -5.79
CA GLY A 54 19.61 -14.14 -7.05
C GLY A 54 20.42 -15.42 -7.22
N SER A 55 19.78 -16.50 -7.67
CA SER A 55 20.42 -17.79 -7.94
C SER A 55 21.78 -17.60 -8.62
N SER A 56 22.83 -18.07 -7.95
CA SER A 56 24.25 -17.87 -8.22
C SER A 56 24.79 -18.53 -9.51
N ASN A 57 24.00 -18.65 -10.58
CA ASN A 57 24.37 -19.44 -11.76
C ASN A 57 24.30 -18.70 -13.11
N CYS A 58 24.25 -17.37 -13.16
CA CYS A 58 24.53 -16.64 -14.40
C CYS A 58 24.88 -15.16 -14.17
N TYR A 59 26.05 -14.76 -14.70
CA TYR A 59 26.71 -13.45 -14.63
C TYR A 59 27.40 -13.19 -13.26
N GLY A 60 28.73 -13.22 -13.13
CA GLY A 60 29.73 -12.63 -14.01
C GLY A 60 30.11 -11.26 -13.45
N ASP A 61 31.04 -11.25 -12.50
CA ASP A 61 31.90 -10.12 -12.10
C ASP A 61 31.33 -8.70 -12.01
N TYR A 62 30.30 -8.42 -11.21
CA TYR A 62 30.08 -7.09 -10.59
C TYR A 62 29.20 -7.26 -9.33
N ALA A 63 29.58 -7.10 -8.06
CA ALA A 63 30.81 -6.71 -7.41
C ALA A 63 30.84 -7.34 -6.00
N LYS A 64 31.65 -8.40 -5.81
CA LYS A 64 32.38 -8.57 -4.56
C LYS A 64 33.74 -7.91 -4.80
N SER A 65 33.84 -6.60 -4.57
CA SER A 65 35.17 -6.01 -4.40
C SER A 65 35.64 -6.30 -2.98
N GLY A 66 36.14 -7.52 -2.81
CA GLY A 66 37.02 -7.92 -1.74
C GLY A 66 38.17 -8.64 -2.43
N SER A 67 38.91 -7.91 -3.26
CA SER A 67 40.14 -8.40 -3.85
C SER A 67 41.12 -8.61 -2.71
N SER A 68 41.32 -9.86 -2.34
CA SER A 68 42.47 -10.29 -1.56
C SER A 68 43.70 -10.18 -2.46
N ASP A 69 44.29 -9.00 -2.47
CA ASP A 69 45.71 -8.82 -2.79
C ASP A 69 46.37 -8.17 -1.58
N SER A 70 47.27 -8.94 -1.00
CA SER A 70 48.21 -8.54 0.03
C SER A 70 49.10 -7.41 -0.48
N SER A 71 48.98 -6.21 0.12
CA SER A 71 50.02 -5.17 0.16
C SER A 71 49.67 -4.18 1.26
N ASP A 72 50.67 -3.85 2.07
CA ASP A 72 50.61 -3.00 3.25
C ASP A 72 50.22 -1.53 2.97
N ASP A 73 49.76 -0.91 4.07
CA ASP A 73 49.75 0.52 4.42
C ASP A 73 48.62 1.49 3.97
N ASP A 74 48.28 2.31 4.97
CA ASP A 74 47.58 3.60 4.97
C ASP A 74 46.04 3.67 4.98
N ASN A 75 45.52 3.51 6.20
CA ASN A 75 44.63 4.44 6.91
C ASN A 75 44.01 5.62 6.12
N GLU A 76 42.77 5.46 5.64
CA GLU A 76 41.75 6.53 5.74
C GLU A 76 40.34 5.93 5.63
N ASN A 77 39.66 5.80 6.77
CA ASN A 77 38.28 5.34 6.87
C ASN A 77 37.32 6.41 6.32
N THR A 78 37.16 6.48 5.00
CA THR A 78 36.14 7.31 4.37
C THR A 78 34.87 6.48 4.19
N THR A 79 34.12 6.32 5.29
CA THR A 79 32.77 5.74 5.26
C THR A 79 31.86 6.69 4.47
N LYS A 80 31.70 6.46 3.16
CA LYS A 80 30.65 7.12 2.37
C LYS A 80 29.30 6.53 2.76
N THR A 81 28.72 7.04 3.83
CA THR A 81 27.32 6.84 4.17
C THR A 81 26.47 7.51 3.10
N HIS A 82 26.02 6.75 2.11
CA HIS A 82 24.85 7.11 1.33
C HIS A 82 23.62 7.05 2.25
N THR A 83 23.39 8.13 2.98
CA THR A 83 22.11 8.39 3.64
C THR A 83 21.10 8.81 2.58
N GLU A 84 20.69 7.86 1.73
CA GLU A 84 19.39 8.01 1.09
C GLU A 84 18.35 7.83 2.18
N LYS A 85 17.83 8.96 2.66
CA LYS A 85 16.65 9.01 3.51
C LYS A 85 15.58 8.13 2.84
N PRO A 86 15.07 7.07 3.48
CA PRO A 86 14.03 6.26 2.89
C PRO A 86 12.85 7.18 2.59
N SER A 87 12.59 7.42 1.31
CA SER A 87 11.38 8.13 0.91
C SER A 87 10.22 7.19 1.23
N ILE A 88 9.57 7.47 2.35
CA ILE A 88 8.31 6.81 2.69
C ILE A 88 7.36 7.23 1.57
N SER A 89 7.13 6.33 0.61
CA SER A 89 6.14 6.53 -0.42
C SER A 89 4.81 6.76 0.29
N LYS A 90 4.28 7.98 0.17
CA LYS A 90 3.06 8.38 0.84
C LYS A 90 1.93 7.48 0.31
N VAL A 91 1.37 6.64 1.18
CA VAL A 91 0.27 5.75 0.82
C VAL A 91 -0.91 6.60 0.37
N LEU A 92 -1.51 6.27 -0.78
CA LEU A 92 -2.68 6.97 -1.28
C LEU A 92 -3.85 6.81 -0.32
N GLN A 93 -4.39 7.94 0.12
CA GLN A 93 -5.53 8.04 1.03
C GLN A 93 -6.57 8.95 0.41
N ILE A 94 -7.82 8.49 0.45
CA ILE A 94 -8.99 9.24 0.00
C ILE A 94 -9.96 9.47 1.16
N LYS A 95 -10.65 10.62 1.16
CA LYS A 95 -11.71 10.95 2.14
C LYS A 95 -12.94 11.51 1.42
N LEU A 96 -14.11 11.28 2.02
CA LEU A 96 -15.39 11.84 1.57
C LEU A 96 -16.00 12.64 2.73
N ILE A 97 -16.27 13.93 2.52
CA ILE A 97 -16.67 14.85 3.58
C ILE A 97 -17.85 15.74 3.12
N PRO A 98 -18.99 15.75 3.81
CA PRO A 98 -19.36 14.86 4.90
C PRO A 98 -19.70 13.44 4.40
N ASN A 99 -19.62 12.46 5.29
CA ASN A 99 -20.12 11.11 5.05
C ASN A 99 -20.66 10.54 6.38
N PRO A 100 -21.98 10.36 6.53
CA PRO A 100 -23.04 10.43 5.52
C PRO A 100 -23.33 11.84 4.95
N ASN A 101 -23.99 11.91 3.78
CA ASN A 101 -24.49 13.15 3.16
C ASN A 101 -25.78 12.89 2.33
N SER A 102 -26.30 13.91 1.63
CA SER A 102 -27.51 13.82 0.78
C SER A 102 -27.23 14.09 -0.71
N GLY A 103 -25.99 13.84 -1.16
CA GLY A 103 -25.55 14.02 -2.56
C GLY A 103 -24.48 15.10 -2.76
N ASP A 104 -24.34 16.04 -1.81
CA ASP A 104 -23.27 17.05 -1.79
C ASP A 104 -22.15 16.60 -0.85
N PHE A 105 -20.96 16.39 -1.40
CA PHE A 105 -19.76 16.05 -0.64
C PHE A 105 -18.47 16.45 -1.34
N THR A 106 -17.40 16.52 -0.56
CA THR A 106 -16.04 16.77 -1.01
C THR A 106 -15.26 15.47 -1.02
N PHE A 107 -14.71 15.12 -2.17
CA PHE A 107 -13.67 14.11 -2.32
C PHE A 107 -12.30 14.74 -2.07
N GLU A 108 -11.52 14.22 -1.12
CA GLU A 108 -10.15 14.64 -0.87
C GLU A 108 -9.16 13.50 -1.13
N ILE A 109 -7.98 13.85 -1.64
CA ILE A 109 -6.89 12.90 -1.88
C ILE A 109 -5.53 13.48 -1.48
N ASN A 110 -4.70 12.65 -0.85
CA ASN A 110 -3.37 13.03 -0.34
C ASN A 110 -2.23 12.89 -1.39
N GLN A 111 -2.55 13.03 -2.68
CA GLN A 111 -1.62 12.89 -3.80
C GLN A 111 -1.29 14.27 -4.38
N GLU A 112 0.01 14.58 -4.54
CA GLU A 112 0.43 15.76 -5.28
C GLU A 112 0.12 15.58 -6.78
N ASN A 113 -0.53 16.57 -7.39
CA ASN A 113 -0.98 16.54 -8.79
C ASN A 113 -1.79 15.27 -9.12
N PRO A 114 -2.98 15.11 -8.50
CA PRO A 114 -3.81 13.95 -8.78
C PRO A 114 -4.19 13.92 -10.26
N ASN A 115 -4.13 12.74 -10.85
CA ASN A 115 -4.56 12.49 -12.21
C ASN A 115 -5.15 11.10 -12.26
N GLY A 116 -6.48 11.06 -12.20
CA GLY A 116 -7.22 9.82 -12.14
C GLY A 116 -8.70 10.02 -12.41
N LYS A 117 -9.43 8.93 -12.22
CA LYS A 117 -10.88 8.91 -12.39
C LYS A 117 -11.52 8.45 -11.09
N LEU A 118 -12.56 9.18 -10.69
CA LEU A 118 -13.45 8.83 -9.60
C LEU A 118 -14.68 8.15 -10.18
N TYR A 119 -15.07 7.03 -9.60
CA TYR A 119 -16.24 6.25 -9.96
C TYR A 119 -17.13 6.05 -8.74
N ILE A 120 -18.44 6.10 -8.93
CA ILE A 120 -19.41 5.77 -7.88
C ILE A 120 -20.26 4.59 -8.35
N TYR A 121 -20.17 3.49 -7.63
CA TYR A 121 -20.92 2.26 -7.91
C TYR A 121 -21.96 1.98 -6.82
N GLY A 122 -23.10 1.42 -7.23
CA GLY A 122 -24.01 0.74 -6.30
C GLY A 122 -23.44 -0.60 -5.84
N LEU A 123 -24.05 -1.20 -4.81
CA LEU A 123 -23.69 -2.55 -4.35
C LEU A 123 -24.01 -3.64 -5.37
N ASP A 124 -24.88 -3.35 -6.33
CA ASP A 124 -25.18 -4.18 -7.51
C ASP A 124 -24.12 -4.07 -8.61
N GLY A 125 -23.09 -3.24 -8.42
CA GLY A 125 -22.04 -2.97 -9.41
C GLY A 125 -22.43 -1.97 -10.50
N LYS A 126 -23.63 -1.38 -10.44
CA LYS A 126 -24.06 -0.36 -11.40
C LYS A 126 -23.28 0.93 -11.21
N LEU A 127 -22.75 1.50 -12.29
CA LEU A 127 -22.08 2.80 -12.28
C LEU A 127 -23.12 3.95 -12.25
N TYR A 128 -22.97 4.87 -11.30
CA TYR A 128 -23.82 6.05 -11.15
C TYR A 128 -23.12 7.36 -11.55
N SER A 129 -21.80 7.44 -11.37
CA SER A 129 -21.02 8.63 -11.74
C SER A 129 -19.58 8.27 -12.08
N GLU A 130 -19.03 8.96 -13.07
CA GLU A 130 -17.61 8.94 -13.46
C GLU A 130 -17.13 10.38 -13.63
N GLN A 131 -16.01 10.74 -12.99
CA GLN A 131 -15.44 12.08 -13.07
C GLN A 131 -13.91 12.04 -13.12
N VAL A 132 -13.31 12.87 -13.97
CA VAL A 132 -11.86 13.10 -13.96
C VAL A 132 -11.50 13.98 -12.76
N VAL A 133 -10.48 13.58 -12.01
CA VAL A 133 -9.97 14.33 -10.85
C VAL A 133 -8.55 14.78 -11.14
N ASN A 134 -8.37 16.09 -11.19
CA ASN A 134 -7.11 16.78 -11.44
C ASN A 134 -6.67 17.71 -10.29
N GLN A 135 -7.42 17.70 -9.18
CA GLN A 135 -7.20 18.53 -7.99
C GLN A 135 -7.34 17.69 -6.72
N THR A 136 -6.65 18.09 -5.65
CA THR A 136 -6.59 17.36 -4.37
C THR A 136 -7.92 17.36 -3.61
N GLN A 137 -8.79 18.32 -3.89
CA GLN A 137 -10.16 18.39 -3.37
C GLN A 137 -11.12 18.64 -4.53
N THR A 138 -12.17 17.85 -4.63
CA THR A 138 -13.22 18.01 -5.63
C THR A 138 -14.57 17.98 -4.94
N ARG A 139 -15.37 19.03 -5.11
CA ARG A 139 -16.77 19.03 -4.66
C ARG A 139 -17.63 18.31 -5.71
N LEU A 140 -18.50 17.43 -5.24
CA LEU A 140 -19.46 16.70 -6.05
C LEU A 140 -20.86 16.99 -5.53
N ASP A 141 -21.77 17.17 -6.49
CA ASP A 141 -23.21 17.28 -6.26
C ASP A 141 -23.89 16.26 -7.19
N ILE A 142 -24.32 15.13 -6.62
CA ILE A 142 -24.84 14.00 -7.37
C ILE A 142 -26.14 13.52 -6.73
N SER A 143 -27.21 13.46 -7.52
CA SER A 143 -28.50 12.94 -7.09
C SER A 143 -28.48 11.40 -7.05
N LEU A 144 -28.28 10.84 -5.86
CA LEU A 144 -28.35 9.40 -5.56
C LEU A 144 -29.56 9.10 -4.67
N ARG A 145 -30.02 7.84 -4.68
CA ARG A 145 -31.03 7.38 -3.73
C ARG A 145 -30.37 7.07 -2.39
N ASN A 146 -31.16 7.07 -1.33
CA ASN A 146 -30.68 6.68 0.00
C ASN A 146 -30.10 5.26 -0.04
N GLY A 147 -28.90 5.08 0.50
CA GLY A 147 -28.21 3.81 0.44
C GLY A 147 -26.69 3.91 0.59
N LEU A 148 -26.05 2.75 0.41
CA LEU A 148 -24.60 2.59 0.46
C LEU A 148 -24.03 2.45 -0.95
N TYR A 149 -22.96 3.18 -1.21
CA TYR A 149 -22.25 3.20 -2.49
C TYR A 149 -20.75 2.94 -2.27
N LEU A 150 -20.08 2.46 -3.32
CA LEU A 150 -18.62 2.33 -3.38
C LEU A 150 -18.07 3.45 -4.24
N VAL A 151 -17.17 4.25 -3.66
CA VAL A 151 -16.42 5.28 -4.37
C VAL A 151 -15.03 4.73 -4.65
N VAL A 152 -14.67 4.65 -5.93
CA VAL A 152 -13.40 4.12 -6.41
C VAL A 152 -12.63 5.24 -7.09
N TYR A 153 -11.45 5.55 -6.59
CA TYR A 153 -10.51 6.42 -7.28
C TYR A 153 -9.39 5.57 -7.90
N LYS A 154 -9.18 5.75 -9.20
CA LYS A 154 -8.24 4.96 -10.00
C LYS A 154 -7.25 5.87 -10.72
N THR A 155 -5.97 5.59 -10.56
CA THR A 155 -4.88 6.14 -11.37
C THR A 155 -4.30 5.04 -12.27
N VAL A 156 -3.23 5.35 -13.01
CA VAL A 156 -2.48 4.35 -13.79
C VAL A 156 -1.77 3.34 -12.88
N LYS A 157 -1.39 3.74 -11.66
CA LYS A 157 -0.54 2.94 -10.75
C LYS A 157 -1.33 2.20 -9.69
N GLU A 158 -2.42 2.80 -9.22
CA GLU A 158 -3.12 2.33 -8.03
C GLU A 158 -4.61 2.64 -8.07
N MET A 159 -5.34 1.97 -7.18
CA MET A 159 -6.78 2.11 -7.01
C MET A 159 -7.10 2.10 -5.53
N GLN A 160 -7.96 3.03 -5.10
CA GLN A 160 -8.45 3.12 -3.73
C GLN A 160 -9.97 3.13 -3.73
N THR A 161 -10.55 2.43 -2.76
CA THR A 161 -12.00 2.29 -2.62
C THR A 161 -12.42 2.71 -1.22
N THR A 162 -13.50 3.48 -1.13
CA THR A 162 -14.14 3.84 0.15
C THR A 162 -15.65 3.77 0.03
N LYS A 163 -16.34 3.80 1.18
CA LYS A 163 -17.80 3.72 1.27
C LYS A 163 -18.40 5.13 1.31
N LEU A 164 -19.49 5.35 0.58
CA LEU A 164 -20.30 6.57 0.62
C LEU A 164 -21.71 6.22 1.09
N ILE A 165 -22.21 6.94 2.08
CA ILE A 165 -23.55 6.74 2.66
C ILE A 165 -24.42 7.96 2.31
N ILE A 166 -25.53 7.70 1.61
CA ILE A 166 -26.53 8.71 1.23
C ILE A 166 -27.80 8.52 2.07
N HIS A 167 -28.35 9.62 2.60
CA HIS A 167 -29.58 9.64 3.39
C HIS A 167 -30.51 10.81 3.01
#